data_AF-A0A953LLA9-F1
#
_entry.id   AF-A0A953LLA9-F1
#
_cell.length_a   1.000
_cell.length_b   1.000
_cell.length_c   1.000
_cell.angle_alpha   90.00
_cell.angle_beta   90.00
_cell.angle_gamma   90.00
#
_symmetry.space_group_name_H-M   'P 1'
#
loop_
_entity.id
_entity.type
_entity.pdbx_description
1 polymer ?
#
loop_
_entity_poly.entity_id
_entity_poly.type
_entity_poly.pdbx_seq_one_letter_code
_entity_poly.pdbx_strand_id
1 'polypeptide(L)'
;MPPRTRPYLYYDVAVSICSTCHRKVEGKILFEAGNVFLDKRCPEHGFERVLVADDVDYYRRCREVFLKAPEMPARYNTPIRWGCPYDCGLCPDHEQHSCLTLVEIADACNLACPVCYAASGPH
;
A
#
# COMPACT_ATOMS: atom_id res chain seq x y z
N MET A 1 26.00 -11.37 26.61
CA MET A 1 25.49 -12.06 25.39
C MET A 1 24.16 -11.41 25.05
N PRO A 2 23.95 -10.90 23.82
CA PRO A 2 22.66 -10.33 23.45
C PRO A 2 21.56 -11.39 23.60
N PRO A 3 20.33 -11.00 23.98
CA PRO A 3 19.23 -11.94 24.11
C PRO A 3 19.00 -12.71 22.81
N ARG A 4 18.66 -14.00 22.92
CA ARG A 4 18.39 -14.86 21.75
C ARG A 4 17.09 -14.48 21.04
N THR A 5 16.18 -13.82 21.76
CA THR A 5 14.90 -13.33 21.24
C THR A 5 15.05 -11.95 20.60
N ARG A 6 14.22 -11.67 19.60
CA ARG A 6 14.14 -10.35 18.97
C ARG A 6 13.28 -9.42 19.83
N PRO A 7 13.49 -8.09 19.77
CA PRO A 7 12.68 -7.11 20.49
C PRO A 7 11.30 -6.84 19.86
N TYR A 8 10.93 -7.59 18.81
CA TYR A 8 9.68 -7.47 18.07
C TYR A 8 9.04 -8.84 17.85
N LEU A 9 7.72 -8.84 17.59
CA LEU A 9 6.98 -9.99 17.12
C LEU A 9 6.90 -9.95 15.58
N TYR A 10 7.26 -11.05 14.92
CA TYR A 10 6.94 -11.24 13.50
C TYR A 10 5.46 -11.60 13.37
N TYR A 11 4.69 -10.82 12.60
CA TYR A 11 3.26 -11.05 12.41
C TYR A 11 2.96 -11.72 11.06
N ASP A 12 3.44 -11.13 9.96
CA ASP A 12 3.15 -11.62 8.60
C ASP A 12 4.17 -11.08 7.58
N VAL A 13 4.07 -11.53 6.34
CA VAL A 13 4.76 -10.98 5.17
C VAL A 13 3.77 -10.23 4.28
N ALA A 14 4.22 -9.15 3.66
CA ALA A 14 3.45 -8.40 2.68
C ALA A 14 4.32 -8.01 1.48
N VAL A 15 3.66 -7.88 0.34
CA VAL A 15 4.24 -7.22 -0.83
C VAL A 15 4.15 -5.70 -0.63
N SER A 16 5.22 -4.99 -0.96
CA SER A 16 5.30 -3.53 -0.92
C SER A 16 6.10 -3.00 -2.11
N ILE A 17 6.42 -1.71 -2.10
CA ILE A 17 7.29 -1.04 -3.08
C ILE A 17 8.43 -0.31 -2.37
N CYS A 18 9.60 -0.22 -3.02
CA CYS A 18 10.66 0.69 -2.60
C CYS A 18 10.19 2.14 -2.73
N SER A 19 10.38 2.98 -1.72
CA SER A 19 9.98 4.40 -1.78
C SER A 19 10.84 5.26 -2.71
N THR A 20 11.97 4.73 -3.18
CA THR A 20 12.86 5.45 -4.12
C THR A 20 12.63 5.06 -5.57
N CYS A 21 12.66 3.76 -5.90
CA CYS A 21 12.53 3.28 -7.29
C CYS A 21 11.20 2.61 -7.61
N HIS A 22 10.28 2.52 -6.66
CA HIS A 22 8.94 1.92 -6.81
C HIS A 22 8.91 0.45 -7.27
N ARG A 23 10.07 -0.22 -7.29
CA ARG A 23 10.14 -1.67 -7.52
C ARG A 23 9.41 -2.41 -6.41
N LYS A 24 8.63 -3.42 -6.79
CA LYS A 24 8.02 -4.41 -5.91
C LYS A 24 9.07 -5.11 -5.04
N VAL A 25 8.84 -5.13 -3.73
CA VAL A 25 9.71 -5.76 -2.73
C VAL A 25 8.86 -6.53 -1.72
N GLU A 26 9.46 -7.52 -1.06
CA GLU A 26 8.85 -8.18 0.09
C GLU A 26 9.18 -7.39 1.36
N GLY A 27 8.22 -7.34 2.27
CA GLY A 27 8.37 -6.73 3.59
C GLY A 27 7.79 -7.61 4.68
N LYS A 28 8.35 -7.51 5.88
CA LYS A 28 7.86 -8.18 7.09
C LYS A 28 7.05 -7.21 7.91
N ILE A 29 5.84 -7.60 8.29
CA ILE A 29 5.02 -6.87 9.24
C ILE A 29 5.44 -7.30 10.65
N LEU A 30 5.89 -6.35 11.44
CA LEU A 30 6.44 -6.55 12.78
C LEU A 30 5.67 -5.72 13.79
N PHE A 31 5.44 -6.27 15.00
CA PHE A 31 4.93 -5.51 16.12
C PHE A 31 6.05 -5.22 17.12
N GLU A 32 6.25 -3.94 17.41
CA GLU A 32 7.31 -3.47 18.30
C GLU A 32 6.83 -2.25 19.08
N ALA A 33 6.94 -2.30 20.42
CA ALA A 33 6.55 -1.20 21.31
C ALA A 33 5.13 -0.64 21.03
N GLY A 34 4.15 -1.51 20.79
CA GLY A 34 2.75 -1.12 20.53
C GLY A 34 2.46 -0.64 19.10
N ASN A 35 3.48 -0.50 18.26
CA ASN A 35 3.37 -0.06 16.87
C ASN A 35 3.48 -1.24 15.89
N VAL A 36 3.02 -1.02 14.66
CA VAL A 36 3.16 -1.91 13.51
C VAL A 36 4.15 -1.33 12.52
N PHE A 37 5.22 -2.06 12.23
CA PHE A 37 6.25 -1.69 11.28
C PHE A 37 6.25 -2.62 10.07
N LEU A 38 6.61 -2.07 8.91
CA LEU A 38 6.95 -2.83 7.70
C LEU A 38 8.45 -2.70 7.43
N ASP A 39 9.17 -3.79 7.64
CA ASP A 39 10.60 -3.91 7.33
C ASP A 39 10.76 -4.52 5.94
N LYS A 40 11.22 -3.72 4.99
CA LYS A 40 11.41 -4.12 3.58
C LYS A 40 12.84 -3.84 3.13
N ARG A 41 13.30 -4.54 2.09
CA ARG A 41 14.64 -4.35 1.53
C ARG A 41 14.59 -4.28 0.01
N CYS A 42 15.02 -3.14 -0.54
CA CYS A 42 15.29 -2.98 -1.96
C CYS A 42 16.70 -3.52 -2.28
N PRO A 43 16.89 -4.28 -3.38
CA PRO A 43 18.21 -4.69 -3.82
C PRO A 43 19.16 -3.52 -4.15
N GLU A 44 18.61 -2.38 -4.55
CA GLU A 44 19.38 -1.18 -4.93
C GLU A 44 19.49 -0.16 -3.79
N HIS A 45 18.38 0.11 -3.09
CA HIS A 45 18.29 1.18 -2.09
C HIS A 45 18.41 0.70 -0.64
N GLY A 46 18.56 -0.61 -0.41
CA GLY A 46 18.82 -1.17 0.91
C GLY A 46 17.57 -1.32 1.79
N PHE A 47 17.79 -1.27 3.11
CA PHE A 47 16.77 -1.51 4.13
C PHE A 47 15.94 -0.26 4.40
N GLU A 48 14.64 -0.45 4.55
CA GLU A 48 13.69 0.60 4.90
C GLU A 48 12.70 0.06 5.93
N ARG A 49 12.47 0.84 6.99
CA ARG A 49 11.44 0.59 8.00
C ARG A 49 10.38 1.68 7.90
N VAL A 50 9.12 1.26 7.82
CA VAL A 50 7.96 2.17 7.72
C VAL A 50 7.00 1.90 8.87
N LEU A 51 6.52 2.95 9.53
CA LEU A 51 5.40 2.85 10.47
C LEU A 51 4.11 2.65 9.66
N VAL A 52 3.40 1.55 9.90
CA VAL A 52 2.15 1.21 9.22
C VAL A 52 0.94 1.60 10.07
N ALA A 53 1.02 1.38 11.38
CA ALA A 53 0.01 1.75 12.35
C ALA A 53 0.66 1.95 13.73
N ASP A 54 0.05 2.78 14.56
CA ASP A 54 0.45 3.09 15.94
C ASP A 54 -0.33 2.27 16.99
N ASP A 55 -1.26 1.42 16.54
CA ASP A 55 -2.06 0.52 17.37
C ASP A 55 -2.13 -0.88 16.73
N VAL A 56 -1.49 -1.84 17.41
CA VAL A 56 -1.47 -3.27 17.01
C VAL A 56 -2.86 -3.90 17.04
N ASP A 57 -3.70 -3.59 18.02
CA ASP A 57 -5.02 -4.19 18.17
C ASP A 57 -5.99 -3.65 17.11
N TYR A 58 -5.90 -2.36 16.77
CA TYR A 58 -6.60 -1.81 15.62
C TYR A 58 -6.16 -2.47 14.31
N TYR A 59 -4.86 -2.60 14.07
CA TYR A 59 -4.33 -3.23 12.86
C TYR A 59 -4.83 -4.68 12.68
N ARG A 60 -4.85 -5.47 13.76
CA ARG A 60 -5.40 -6.84 13.75
C ARG A 60 -6.89 -6.86 13.41
N ARG A 61 -7.70 -6.01 14.05
CA ARG A 61 -9.14 -5.92 13.75
C ARG A 61 -9.38 -5.56 12.29
N CYS A 62 -8.58 -4.66 11.70
CA CYS A 62 -8.69 -4.34 10.28
C CYS A 62 -8.45 -5.55 9.37
N ARG A 63 -7.57 -6.48 9.74
CA ARG A 63 -7.27 -7.68 8.94
C ARG A 63 -8.18 -8.88 9.21
N GLU A 64 -8.82 -8.94 10.37
CA GLU A 64 -9.54 -10.15 10.82
C GLU A 64 -11.04 -9.91 11.04
N VAL A 65 -11.45 -8.69 11.37
CA VAL A 65 -12.83 -8.36 11.80
C VAL A 65 -13.51 -7.40 10.83
N PHE A 66 -12.83 -6.35 10.37
CA PHE A 66 -13.38 -5.32 9.50
C PHE A 66 -13.26 -5.64 8.01
N LEU A 67 -13.24 -6.94 7.69
CA LEU A 67 -13.21 -7.42 6.31
C LEU A 67 -14.57 -7.24 5.65
N LYS A 68 -14.59 -6.53 4.52
CA LYS A 68 -15.76 -6.39 3.65
C LYS A 68 -15.61 -7.32 2.45
N ALA A 69 -16.72 -7.90 2.00
CA ALA A 69 -16.74 -8.64 0.74
C ALA A 69 -16.30 -7.76 -0.44
N PRO A 70 -15.51 -8.30 -1.40
CA PRO A 70 -15.16 -7.59 -2.62
C PRO A 70 -16.38 -7.01 -3.34
N GLU A 71 -16.31 -5.74 -3.75
CA GLU A 71 -17.36 -5.01 -4.47
C GLU A 71 -16.73 -4.41 -5.72
N MET A 72 -17.00 -5.02 -6.87
CA MET A 72 -16.34 -4.67 -8.13
C MET A 72 -16.79 -3.29 -8.64
N PRO A 73 -15.91 -2.53 -9.32
CA PRO A 73 -16.32 -1.30 -9.97
C PRO A 73 -17.29 -1.59 -11.13
N ALA A 74 -18.14 -0.60 -11.46
CA ALA A 74 -19.02 -0.71 -12.63
C ALA A 74 -18.26 -0.88 -13.95
N ARG A 75 -17.01 -0.38 -14.00
CA ARG A 75 -16.09 -0.49 -15.13
C ARG A 75 -14.65 -0.48 -14.64
N TYR A 76 -13.82 -1.38 -15.19
CA TYR A 76 -12.37 -1.37 -15.00
C TYR A 76 -11.71 -0.33 -15.94
N ASN A 77 -10.71 0.39 -15.44
CA ASN A 77 -10.04 1.44 -16.24
C ASN A 77 -8.80 0.91 -16.97
N THR A 78 -8.19 -0.20 -16.52
CA THR A 78 -6.97 -0.77 -17.10
C THR A 78 -7.07 -2.30 -17.26
N PRO A 79 -6.42 -2.90 -18.28
CA PRO A 79 -6.22 -4.35 -18.34
C PRO A 79 -5.08 -4.80 -17.40
N ILE A 80 -5.02 -6.10 -17.09
CA ILE A 80 -3.85 -6.70 -16.42
C ILE A 80 -2.78 -6.99 -17.48
N ARG A 81 -1.55 -6.53 -17.26
CA ARG A 81 -0.38 -6.76 -18.14
C ARG A 81 0.87 -7.18 -17.36
N TRP A 82 1.17 -6.51 -16.25
CA TRP A 82 2.35 -6.67 -15.43
C TRP A 82 2.06 -7.11 -13.98
N GLY A 83 0.78 -7.14 -13.60
CA GLY A 83 0.28 -7.47 -12.27
C GLY A 83 0.32 -6.31 -11.29
N CYS A 84 -0.34 -6.49 -10.14
CA CYS A 84 -0.30 -5.51 -9.04
C CYS A 84 1.13 -5.40 -8.44
N PRO A 85 1.70 -4.18 -8.27
CA PRO A 85 1.04 -2.87 -8.36
C PRO A 85 1.25 -2.10 -9.68
N TYR A 86 1.86 -2.70 -10.70
CA TYR A 86 2.27 -2.00 -11.92
C TYR A 86 1.13 -1.69 -12.89
N ASP A 87 0.00 -2.38 -12.77
CA ASP A 87 -1.22 -2.09 -13.54
C ASP A 87 -2.30 -1.35 -12.72
N CYS A 88 -1.94 -0.82 -11.55
CA CYS A 88 -2.91 -0.29 -10.59
C CYS A 88 -3.62 0.96 -11.14
N GLY A 89 -4.94 0.84 -11.28
CA GLY A 89 -5.85 1.85 -11.81
C GLY A 89 -7.24 1.25 -12.03
N LEU A 90 -7.85 0.66 -10.99
CA LEU A 90 -9.07 -0.17 -11.09
C LEU A 90 -8.95 -1.26 -12.17
N CYS A 91 -7.89 -2.09 -12.13
CA CYS A 91 -7.74 -3.26 -12.99
C CYS A 91 -8.63 -4.42 -12.53
N PRO A 92 -8.81 -5.51 -13.31
CA PRO A 92 -9.55 -6.68 -12.87
C PRO A 92 -9.02 -7.39 -11.60
N ASP A 93 -7.73 -7.22 -11.26
CA ASP A 93 -7.17 -7.68 -9.97
C ASP A 93 -7.49 -6.73 -8.80
N HIS A 94 -8.15 -5.60 -9.06
CA HIS A 94 -8.54 -4.63 -8.06
C HIS A 94 -9.92 -4.97 -7.50
N GLU A 95 -9.94 -5.52 -6.28
CA GLU A 95 -11.12 -6.15 -5.68
C GLU A 95 -12.11 -5.17 -4.99
N GLN A 96 -11.97 -3.86 -5.19
CA GLN A 96 -12.87 -2.84 -4.64
C GLN A 96 -13.25 -1.76 -5.66
N HIS A 97 -14.39 -1.11 -5.45
CA HIS A 97 -14.75 0.12 -6.16
C HIS A 97 -14.11 1.33 -5.45
N SER A 98 -14.10 2.48 -6.11
CA SER A 98 -13.67 3.73 -5.49
C SER A 98 -14.70 4.22 -4.46
N CYS A 99 -14.42 4.02 -3.17
CA CYS A 99 -15.28 4.49 -2.08
C CYS A 99 -15.20 6.01 -1.85
N LEU A 100 -14.07 6.62 -2.19
CA LEU A 100 -13.82 8.06 -2.03
C LEU A 100 -13.00 8.55 -3.24
N THR A 101 -13.43 9.67 -3.81
CA THR A 101 -12.67 10.38 -4.85
C THR A 101 -12.21 11.71 -4.29
N LEU A 102 -10.91 11.95 -4.37
CA LEU A 102 -10.32 13.24 -4.10
C LEU A 102 -10.14 13.94 -5.45
N VAL A 103 -10.60 15.18 -5.56
CA VAL A 103 -10.47 16.01 -6.76
C VAL A 103 -9.77 17.28 -6.35
N GLU A 104 -8.54 17.45 -6.84
CA GLU A 104 -7.79 18.68 -6.67
C GLU A 104 -8.18 19.69 -7.77
N ILE A 105 -8.66 20.86 -7.36
CA ILE A 105 -9.00 21.96 -8.28
C ILE A 105 -7.88 23.00 -8.19
N ALA A 106 -7.04 23.04 -9.22
CA ALA A 106 -5.96 24.01 -9.39
C ALA A 106 -6.10 24.70 -10.76
N ASP A 107 -5.47 25.87 -10.96
CA ASP A 107 -5.60 26.66 -12.19
C ASP A 107 -5.07 25.97 -13.47
N ALA A 108 -4.24 24.92 -13.32
CA ALA A 108 -3.78 24.05 -14.41
C ALA A 108 -4.67 22.82 -14.63
N CYS A 109 -5.72 22.64 -13.84
CA CYS A 109 -6.63 21.51 -13.93
C CYS A 109 -7.50 21.62 -15.18
N ASN A 110 -7.26 20.75 -16.15
CA ASN A 110 -8.08 20.63 -17.36
C ASN A 110 -9.17 19.54 -17.23
N LEU A 111 -9.37 18.99 -16.02
CA LEU A 111 -10.34 17.92 -15.71
C LEU A 111 -10.16 16.63 -16.54
N ALA A 112 -8.98 16.39 -17.12
CA ALA A 112 -8.73 15.22 -17.96
C ALA A 112 -8.16 14.00 -17.20
N CYS A 113 -7.90 14.11 -15.89
CA CYS A 113 -7.35 13.00 -15.10
C CYS A 113 -8.44 12.08 -14.53
N PRO A 114 -8.27 10.75 -14.60
CA PRO A 114 -9.28 9.82 -14.12
C PRO A 114 -9.39 9.68 -12.58
N VAL A 115 -8.40 10.11 -11.76
CA VAL A 115 -8.39 9.93 -10.27
C VAL A 115 -7.34 10.81 -9.49
N CYS A 116 -7.33 12.15 -9.55
CA CYS A 116 -6.15 12.94 -9.12
C CYS A 116 -5.97 13.24 -7.61
N TYR A 117 -4.78 12.91 -7.05
CA TYR A 117 -4.10 13.62 -5.96
C TYR A 117 -2.56 13.44 -6.06
N ALA A 118 -1.78 14.48 -5.77
CA ALA A 118 -0.30 14.54 -5.73
C ALA A 118 0.48 14.83 -7.05
N ALA A 119 0.06 15.85 -7.81
CA ALA A 119 0.88 16.47 -8.87
C ALA A 119 1.24 15.60 -10.10
N SER A 120 0.24 14.93 -10.71
CA SER A 120 0.43 14.07 -11.91
C SER A 120 -0.13 14.64 -13.22
N GLY A 121 -0.40 15.95 -13.29
CA GLY A 121 -0.74 16.65 -14.54
C GLY A 121 0.47 16.80 -15.48
N PRO A 122 0.27 16.97 -16.79
CA PRO A 122 1.28 16.65 -17.81
C PRO A 122 2.59 17.43 -17.68
N HIS A 123 3.68 16.66 -17.56
CA HIS A 123 4.87 16.80 -18.40
C HIS A 123 4.66 16.00 -19.69
#